data_AF-A0A182SQ52-F1
#
_entry.id   AF-A0A182SQ52-F1
#
_cell.length_a   1.000
_cell.length_b   1.000
_cell.length_c   1.000
_cell.angle_alpha   90.00
_cell.angle_beta   90.00
_cell.angle_gamma   90.00
#
_symmetry.space_group_name_H-M   'P 1'
#
loop_
_entity.id
_entity.type
_entity.pdbx_description
1 polymer ?
#
loop_
_entity_poly.entity_id
_entity_poly.type
_entity_poly.pdbx_seq_one_letter_code
_entity_poly.pdbx_strand_id
1 'polypeptide(L)'
;MEEKEKRMKRKRQQMEMQQQQQQHLALSGQEPYYVRSGSLQTSVNSPEKQLTMLGPAATTPDLDSTAGSSDSESRASMHGLSILAPILLCVAMMSIYIVVGALTLFRLESLPLSDGVYFCFMALSTIGFGALAPGTRRESTATTWFCSGYIMAGMALTAMCFNVLHDEILHRLRHMVEMQKEIKNHTEHRRFLAS
;
A
#
# COMPACT_ATOMS: atom_id res chain seq x y z
N MET A 1 17.28 29.79 47.03
CA MET A 1 16.07 28.95 46.85
C MET A 1 15.14 29.54 45.78
N GLU A 2 14.92 30.86 45.74
CA GLU A 2 14.06 31.53 44.74
C GLU A 2 14.50 31.39 43.27
N GLU A 3 15.80 31.32 42.99
CA GLU A 3 16.28 31.25 41.60
C GLU A 3 15.93 29.90 40.94
N LYS A 4 15.90 28.82 41.73
CA LYS A 4 15.48 27.48 41.25
C LYS A 4 13.99 27.46 40.91
N GLU A 5 13.15 28.16 41.66
CA GLU A 5 11.73 28.30 41.37
C GLU A 5 11.47 29.09 40.08
N LYS A 6 12.22 30.18 39.85
CA LYS A 6 12.10 30.97 38.61
C LYS A 6 12.56 30.17 37.38
N ARG A 7 13.64 29.38 37.51
CA ARG A 7 14.08 28.45 36.45
C ARG A 7 13.04 27.36 36.17
N MET A 8 12.39 26.84 37.21
CA MET A 8 11.37 25.79 37.03
C MET A 8 10.09 26.34 36.39
N LYS A 9 9.68 27.57 36.73
CA LYS A 9 8.55 28.25 36.09
C LYS A 9 8.83 28.55 34.61
N ARG A 10 10.04 29.01 34.26
CA ARG A 10 10.43 29.19 32.86
C ARG A 10 10.44 27.87 32.09
N LYS A 11 10.92 26.77 32.68
CA LYS A 11 10.88 25.45 32.04
C LYS A 11 9.46 24.94 31.80
N ARG A 12 8.53 25.18 32.74
CA ARG A 12 7.11 24.84 32.55
C ARG A 12 6.50 25.67 31.41
N GLN A 13 6.73 26.97 31.39
CA GLN A 13 6.28 27.85 30.30
C GLN A 13 6.89 27.48 28.94
N GLN A 14 8.16 27.06 28.92
CA GLN A 14 8.83 26.64 27.69
C GLN A 14 8.25 25.32 27.17
N MET A 15 7.95 24.37 28.06
CA MET A 15 7.30 23.11 27.70
C MET A 15 5.86 23.33 27.22
N GLU A 16 5.11 24.25 27.84
CA GLU A 16 3.76 24.63 27.39
C GLU A 16 3.79 25.28 26.00
N MET A 17 4.77 26.16 25.72
CA MET A 17 4.96 26.74 24.39
C MET A 17 5.34 25.69 23.35
N GLN A 18 6.21 24.75 23.70
CA GLN A 18 6.63 23.66 22.81
C GLN A 18 5.47 22.70 22.51
N GLN A 19 4.63 22.43 23.52
CA GLN A 19 3.44 21.60 23.38
C GLN A 19 2.39 22.27 22.49
N GLN A 20 2.17 23.58 22.63
CA GLN A 20 1.31 24.34 21.71
C GLN A 20 1.86 24.39 20.29
N GLN A 21 3.18 24.55 20.11
CA GLN A 21 3.80 24.55 18.80
C GLN A 21 3.70 23.17 18.12
N GLN A 22 3.87 22.09 18.88
CA GLN A 22 3.71 20.73 18.35
C GLN A 22 2.25 20.42 18.01
N GLN A 23 1.29 20.95 18.78
CA GLN A 23 -0.14 20.84 18.46
C GLN A 23 -0.51 21.66 17.22
N HIS A 24 0.10 22.84 17.01
CA HIS A 24 -0.10 23.65 15.81
C HIS A 24 0.53 23.01 14.56
N LEU A 25 1.66 22.31 14.70
CA LEU A 25 2.31 21.55 13.62
C LEU A 25 1.51 20.29 13.23
N ALA A 26 0.87 19.64 14.21
CA ALA A 26 -0.05 18.53 13.96
C ALA A 26 -1.33 18.99 13.24
N LEU A 27 -1.75 20.26 13.44
CA LEU A 27 -2.89 20.84 12.74
C LEU A 27 -2.55 21.31 11.31
N SER A 28 -1.28 21.65 11.03
CA SER A 28 -0.82 22.05 9.68
C SER A 28 -0.61 20.88 8.72
N GLY A 29 -0.71 19.63 9.17
CA GLY A 29 -0.65 18.44 8.30
C GLY A 29 -1.97 18.11 7.59
N GLN A 30 -3.03 18.87 7.88
CA GLN A 30 -4.36 18.68 7.32
C GLN A 30 -4.75 19.94 6.55
N GLU A 31 -4.17 20.12 5.36
CA GLU A 31 -4.61 21.13 4.41
C GLU A 31 -6.06 20.84 3.98
N PRO A 32 -7.02 21.74 4.22
CA PRO A 32 -8.34 21.66 3.61
C PRO A 32 -8.23 22.12 2.16
N TYR A 33 -8.34 21.19 1.21
CA TYR A 33 -8.55 21.55 -0.20
C TYR A 33 -9.96 22.12 -0.37
N TYR A 34 -10.10 23.42 -0.19
CA TYR A 34 -11.23 24.21 -0.68
C TYR A 34 -10.69 25.54 -1.23
N VAL A 35 -10.42 25.59 -2.53
CA VAL A 35 -10.31 26.86 -3.25
C VAL A 35 -11.45 26.96 -4.26
N ARG A 36 -12.50 27.64 -3.80
CA ARG A 36 -13.18 28.74 -4.47
C ARG A 36 -13.69 28.50 -5.92
N SER A 37 -14.99 28.26 -6.04
CA SER A 37 -15.72 28.56 -7.28
C SER A 37 -16.03 30.06 -7.42
N GLY A 38 -15.85 30.58 -8.65
CA GLY A 38 -16.74 31.54 -9.30
C GLY A 38 -16.26 32.99 -9.45
N SER A 39 -15.80 33.37 -10.66
CA SER A 39 -16.39 34.45 -11.46
C SER A 39 -15.77 34.57 -12.86
N LEU A 40 -16.65 34.43 -13.86
CA LEU A 40 -16.59 34.84 -15.26
C LEU A 40 -15.88 36.20 -15.50
N GLN A 41 -15.01 36.33 -16.51
CA GLN A 41 -15.06 37.42 -17.53
C GLN A 41 -13.95 37.32 -18.61
N THR A 42 -14.42 37.23 -19.86
CA THR A 42 -14.01 37.99 -21.06
C THR A 42 -12.57 38.02 -21.59
N SER A 43 -12.43 37.44 -22.80
CA SER A 43 -12.12 38.16 -24.06
C SER A 43 -10.68 38.54 -24.44
N VAL A 44 -10.43 38.27 -25.73
CA VAL A 44 -9.49 38.85 -26.73
C VAL A 44 -7.97 38.52 -26.71
N ASN A 45 -7.53 37.97 -27.86
CA ASN A 45 -6.22 38.09 -28.55
C ASN A 45 -4.98 37.52 -27.83
N SER A 46 -4.00 36.82 -28.43
CA SER A 46 -3.54 36.50 -29.81
C SER A 46 -2.18 35.73 -29.63
N PRO A 47 -1.45 35.22 -30.65
CA PRO A 47 -1.81 34.21 -31.65
C PRO A 47 -0.67 33.15 -31.92
N GLU A 48 -0.98 32.17 -32.79
CA GLU A 48 -0.09 31.33 -33.66
C GLU A 48 0.86 30.30 -32.98
N LYS A 49 0.86 29.00 -33.32
CA LYS A 49 0.92 28.42 -34.66
C LYS A 49 0.11 27.13 -34.78
N GLN A 50 -0.71 27.15 -35.83
CA GLN A 50 -1.42 26.05 -36.44
C GLN A 50 -0.48 25.31 -37.41
N LEU A 51 -0.46 23.98 -37.38
CA LEU A 51 -0.40 23.16 -38.60
C LEU A 51 -1.24 21.90 -38.41
N THR A 52 -2.52 22.06 -38.73
CA THR A 52 -3.48 21.02 -39.09
C THR A 52 -3.06 20.48 -40.47
N MET A 53 -3.18 19.20 -40.85
CA MET A 53 -4.40 18.45 -41.18
C MET A 53 -3.96 17.17 -41.91
N LEU A 54 -4.73 16.08 -41.78
CA LEU A 54 -5.45 15.41 -42.87
C LEU A 54 -6.02 14.07 -42.34
N GLY A 55 -7.36 14.01 -42.13
CA GLY A 55 -8.13 12.74 -42.16
C GLY A 55 -8.63 12.46 -43.59
N PRO A 56 -9.70 11.66 -43.84
CA PRO A 56 -10.38 10.61 -43.06
C PRO A 56 -10.70 9.30 -43.87
N ALA A 57 -11.35 8.33 -43.22
CA ALA A 57 -12.30 7.30 -43.74
C ALA A 57 -11.84 5.96 -44.41
N ALA A 58 -12.33 4.87 -43.81
CA ALA A 58 -12.86 3.59 -44.35
C ALA A 58 -11.95 2.51 -44.98
N THR A 59 -11.75 1.37 -44.28
CA THR A 59 -11.89 -0.01 -44.83
C THR A 59 -12.00 -1.05 -43.69
N THR A 60 -12.91 -2.03 -43.82
CA THR A 60 -13.02 -3.29 -43.04
C THR A 60 -12.11 -4.39 -43.65
N PRO A 61 -12.24 -5.68 -43.30
CA PRO A 61 -11.65 -6.46 -42.18
C PRO A 61 -10.55 -7.47 -42.62
N ASP A 62 -10.05 -8.28 -41.66
CA ASP A 62 -9.41 -9.63 -41.80
C ASP A 62 -7.87 -9.83 -41.67
N LEU A 63 -7.54 -10.95 -40.99
CA LEU A 63 -6.30 -11.78 -40.95
C LEU A 63 -5.04 -11.19 -40.25
N ASP A 64 -4.16 -11.92 -39.55
CA ASP A 64 -4.04 -13.27 -38.96
C ASP A 64 -2.70 -13.26 -38.15
N SER A 65 -2.55 -14.14 -37.15
CA SER A 65 -1.27 -14.54 -36.51
C SER A 65 -0.49 -13.47 -35.71
N THR A 66 -0.15 -13.70 -34.44
CA THR A 66 0.95 -14.59 -34.06
C THR A 66 0.78 -15.03 -32.60
N ALA A 67 0.66 -16.34 -32.38
CA ALA A 67 0.97 -16.99 -31.11
C ALA A 67 2.49 -17.03 -30.91
N GLY A 68 2.94 -16.84 -29.66
CA GLY A 68 4.35 -16.97 -29.25
C GLY A 68 4.85 -15.65 -28.68
N SER A 69 5.33 -15.54 -27.46
CA SER A 69 6.02 -16.54 -26.64
C SER A 69 6.09 -16.05 -25.18
N SER A 70 5.54 -16.81 -24.23
CA SER A 70 5.78 -16.60 -22.79
C SER A 70 6.84 -17.56 -22.22
N ASP A 71 7.59 -18.26 -23.08
CA ASP A 71 8.47 -19.37 -22.67
C ASP A 71 9.96 -19.00 -22.58
N SER A 72 10.34 -17.84 -22.04
CA SER A 72 11.76 -17.45 -22.00
C SER A 72 12.19 -16.68 -20.75
N GLU A 73 12.03 -17.27 -19.56
CA GLU A 73 12.81 -16.89 -18.36
C GLU A 73 13.11 -18.07 -17.40
N SER A 74 13.14 -19.30 -17.94
CA SER A 74 12.86 -20.52 -17.16
C SER A 74 14.08 -21.24 -16.55
N ARG A 75 15.24 -20.61 -16.34
CA ARG A 75 16.41 -21.33 -15.76
C ARG A 75 17.19 -20.64 -14.63
N ALA A 76 17.16 -19.31 -14.54
CA ALA A 76 17.75 -18.60 -13.39
C ALA A 76 16.76 -18.42 -12.22
N SER A 77 15.46 -18.63 -12.48
CA SER A 77 14.36 -18.21 -11.60
C SER A 77 13.93 -19.25 -10.56
N MET A 78 14.12 -20.56 -10.79
CA MET A 78 13.52 -21.61 -9.94
C MET A 78 14.03 -21.64 -8.48
N HIS A 79 15.29 -21.25 -8.22
CA HIS A 79 15.82 -21.19 -6.85
C HIS A 79 15.39 -19.93 -6.09
N GLY A 80 15.37 -18.77 -6.76
CA GLY A 80 14.93 -17.51 -6.17
C GLY A 80 13.43 -17.48 -5.89
N LEU A 81 12.63 -18.07 -6.78
CA LEU A 81 11.18 -18.18 -6.59
C LEU A 81 10.82 -19.09 -5.41
N SER A 82 11.60 -20.12 -5.13
CA SER A 82 11.36 -21.00 -3.97
C SER A 82 11.58 -20.27 -2.63
N ILE A 83 12.50 -19.30 -2.60
CA ILE A 83 12.72 -18.42 -1.44
C ILE A 83 11.65 -17.34 -1.34
N LEU A 84 11.16 -16.83 -2.48
CA LEU A 84 10.09 -15.84 -2.52
C LEU A 84 8.68 -16.47 -2.46
N ALA A 85 8.57 -17.79 -2.55
CA ALA A 85 7.32 -18.53 -2.65
C ALA A 85 6.28 -18.15 -1.59
N PRO A 86 6.62 -18.05 -0.28
CA PRO A 86 5.63 -17.67 0.73
C PRO A 86 5.25 -16.19 0.65
N ILE A 87 6.18 -15.32 0.27
CA ILE A 87 5.88 -13.90 0.04
C ILE A 87 4.93 -13.75 -1.15
N LEU A 88 5.22 -14.44 -2.25
CA LEU A 88 4.37 -14.47 -3.44
C LEU A 88 3.00 -15.07 -3.13
N LEU A 89 2.93 -16.11 -2.31
CA LEU A 89 1.67 -16.69 -1.84
C LEU A 89 0.84 -15.66 -1.06
N CYS A 90 1.44 -14.94 -0.11
CA CYS A 90 0.76 -13.89 0.64
C CYS A 90 0.25 -12.76 -0.28
N VAL A 91 1.10 -12.28 -1.19
CA VAL A 91 0.72 -11.23 -2.15
C VAL A 91 -0.39 -11.70 -3.09
N ALA A 92 -0.31 -12.93 -3.60
CA ALA A 92 -1.33 -13.51 -4.46
C ALA A 92 -2.68 -13.60 -3.73
N MET A 93 -2.69 -14.15 -2.50
CA MET A 93 -3.91 -14.25 -1.69
C MET A 93 -4.51 -12.87 -1.38
N MET A 94 -3.69 -11.89 -1.04
CA MET A 94 -4.13 -10.50 -0.84
C MET A 94 -4.71 -9.88 -2.11
N SER A 95 -4.06 -10.10 -3.25
CA SER A 95 -4.52 -9.56 -4.54
C SER A 95 -5.88 -10.13 -4.95
N ILE A 96 -6.07 -11.45 -4.80
CA ILE A 96 -7.34 -12.11 -5.09
C ILE A 96 -8.43 -11.55 -4.17
N TYR A 97 -8.11 -11.40 -2.89
CA TYR A 97 -9.03 -10.84 -1.90
C TYR A 97 -9.49 -9.43 -2.28
N ILE A 98 -8.56 -8.54 -2.64
CA ILE A 98 -8.84 -7.16 -3.08
C ILE A 98 -9.74 -7.15 -4.32
N VAL A 99 -9.44 -7.99 -5.32
CA VAL A 99 -10.24 -8.06 -6.56
C VAL A 99 -11.66 -8.52 -6.27
N VAL A 100 -11.83 -9.53 -5.42
CA VAL A 100 -13.15 -10.03 -5.01
C VAL A 100 -13.95 -8.96 -4.26
N GLY A 101 -13.31 -8.25 -3.31
CA GLY A 101 -13.96 -7.15 -2.60
C GLY A 101 -14.37 -6.01 -3.51
N ALA A 102 -13.47 -5.57 -4.39
CA ALA A 102 -13.74 -4.48 -5.31
C ALA A 102 -14.86 -4.81 -6.31
N LEU A 103 -14.90 -6.04 -6.83
CA LEU A 103 -16.01 -6.51 -7.68
C LEU A 103 -17.32 -6.59 -6.90
N THR A 104 -17.29 -7.04 -5.65
CA THR A 104 -18.48 -7.12 -4.79
C THR A 104 -19.05 -5.73 -4.51
N LEU A 105 -18.20 -4.75 -4.22
CA LEU A 105 -18.60 -3.36 -4.01
C LEU A 105 -19.09 -2.68 -5.29
N PHE A 106 -18.48 -2.98 -6.44
CA PHE A 106 -18.97 -2.53 -7.75
C PHE A 106 -20.39 -3.03 -8.01
N ARG A 107 -20.70 -4.29 -7.64
CA ARG A 107 -22.03 -4.88 -7.84
C ARG A 107 -23.08 -4.38 -6.84
N LEU A 108 -22.70 -4.18 -5.57
CA LEU A 108 -23.64 -3.77 -4.51
C LEU A 108 -23.98 -2.28 -4.55
N GLU A 109 -22.97 -1.43 -4.77
CA GLU A 109 -23.13 0.02 -4.63
C GLU A 109 -22.84 0.82 -5.90
N SER A 110 -22.49 0.16 -7.01
CA SER A 110 -22.08 0.81 -8.26
C SER A 110 -20.91 1.79 -8.07
N LEU A 111 -20.07 1.57 -7.05
CA LEU A 111 -18.83 2.34 -6.89
C LEU A 111 -17.86 2.00 -8.01
N PRO A 112 -17.07 2.97 -8.49
CA PRO A 112 -16.03 2.68 -9.46
C PRO A 112 -15.01 1.68 -8.88
N LEU A 113 -14.51 0.79 -9.74
CA LEU A 113 -13.57 -0.27 -9.36
C LEU A 113 -12.30 0.27 -8.66
N SER A 114 -11.85 1.47 -9.04
CA SER A 114 -10.73 2.17 -8.41
C SER A 114 -10.93 2.40 -6.91
N ASP A 115 -12.13 2.85 -6.53
CA ASP A 115 -12.44 3.22 -5.15
C ASP A 115 -12.63 1.97 -4.30
N GLY A 116 -13.21 0.91 -4.89
CA GLY A 116 -13.33 -0.41 -4.24
C GLY A 116 -11.97 -1.05 -3.97
N VAL A 117 -11.05 -1.01 -4.93
CA VAL A 117 -9.67 -1.51 -4.73
C VAL A 117 -8.94 -0.69 -3.65
N TYR A 118 -9.06 0.64 -3.69
CA TYR A 118 -8.46 1.52 -2.69
C TYR A 118 -9.00 1.23 -1.28
N PHE A 119 -10.32 1.10 -1.13
CA PHE A 119 -10.95 0.73 0.14
C PHE A 119 -10.43 -0.61 0.66
N CYS A 120 -10.35 -1.64 -0.18
CA CYS A 120 -9.87 -2.96 0.22
C CYS A 120 -8.40 -2.92 0.65
N PHE A 121 -7.55 -2.20 -0.08
CA PHE A 121 -6.15 -2.00 0.30
C PHE A 121 -6.01 -1.25 1.64
N MET A 122 -6.81 -0.21 1.86
CA MET A 122 -6.82 0.56 3.10
C MET A 122 -7.27 -0.24 4.31
N ALA A 123 -8.19 -1.18 4.12
CA ALA A 123 -8.61 -2.13 5.14
C ALA A 123 -7.48 -3.11 5.50
N LEU A 124 -6.82 -3.70 4.49
CA LEU A 124 -5.73 -4.65 4.68
C LEU A 124 -4.48 -4.03 5.32
N SER A 125 -4.15 -2.80 4.89
CA SER A 125 -3.05 -2.02 5.45
C SER A 125 -3.35 -1.45 6.83
N THR A 126 -4.56 -1.65 7.35
CA THR A 126 -5.03 -1.15 8.66
C THR A 126 -5.06 0.38 8.79
N ILE A 127 -4.91 1.13 7.68
CA ILE A 127 -4.97 2.60 7.70
C ILE A 127 -6.41 3.07 7.97
N GLY A 128 -7.39 2.42 7.32
CA GLY A 128 -8.80 2.44 7.76
C GLY A 128 -9.49 3.81 7.86
N PHE A 129 -9.15 4.82 7.04
CA PHE A 129 -9.73 6.17 7.17
C PHE A 129 -11.25 6.27 7.04
N GLY A 130 -11.95 5.23 6.56
CA GLY A 130 -13.42 5.15 6.57
C GLY A 130 -14.18 6.17 5.72
N ALA A 131 -13.51 7.16 5.13
CA ALA A 131 -14.14 8.25 4.38
C ALA A 131 -14.79 7.80 3.06
N LEU A 132 -14.26 6.73 2.44
CA LEU A 132 -14.81 6.10 1.24
C LEU A 132 -15.59 4.81 1.57
N ALA A 133 -16.07 4.66 2.81
CA ALA A 133 -16.75 3.44 3.20
C ALA A 133 -18.07 3.25 2.43
N PRO A 134 -18.31 2.04 1.89
CA PRO A 134 -19.57 1.70 1.25
C PRO A 134 -20.70 1.78 2.30
N GLY A 135 -21.77 2.49 1.95
CA GLY A 135 -22.91 2.77 2.83
C GLY A 135 -23.30 4.25 2.89
N THR A 136 -22.43 5.17 2.46
CA THR A 136 -22.72 6.62 2.48
C THR A 136 -23.77 7.05 1.46
N ARG A 137 -23.91 6.30 0.35
CA ARG A 137 -24.75 6.69 -0.80
C ARG A 137 -26.04 5.87 -0.94
N ARG A 138 -26.08 4.65 -0.39
CA ARG A 138 -27.24 3.75 -0.50
C ARG A 138 -27.25 2.78 0.68
N GLU A 139 -28.09 3.06 1.67
CA GLU A 139 -28.21 2.22 2.86
C GLU A 139 -28.93 0.90 2.50
N SER A 140 -28.16 -0.10 2.07
CA SER A 140 -28.64 -1.47 2.02
C SER A 140 -28.04 -2.21 3.19
N THR A 141 -28.89 -2.65 4.11
CA THR A 141 -28.49 -3.41 5.29
C THR A 141 -27.60 -4.60 4.90
N ALA A 142 -27.92 -5.28 3.79
CA ALA A 142 -27.11 -6.37 3.24
C ALA A 142 -25.66 -5.96 2.96
N THR A 143 -25.44 -4.84 2.27
CA THR A 143 -24.09 -4.31 1.97
C THR A 143 -23.30 -4.04 3.25
N THR A 144 -23.93 -3.49 4.28
CA THR A 144 -23.27 -3.22 5.57
C THR A 144 -22.81 -4.51 6.26
N TRP A 145 -23.65 -5.54 6.30
CA TRP A 145 -23.29 -6.85 6.85
C TRP A 145 -22.16 -7.51 6.05
N PHE A 146 -22.23 -7.47 4.72
CA PHE A 146 -21.17 -7.99 3.85
C PHE A 146 -19.86 -7.23 4.04
N CYS A 147 -19.91 -5.89 4.12
CA CYS A 147 -18.73 -5.06 4.33
C CYS A 147 -18.07 -5.37 5.68
N SER A 148 -18.86 -5.47 6.76
CA SER A 148 -18.34 -5.83 8.08
C SER A 148 -17.68 -7.22 8.09
N GLY A 149 -18.37 -8.23 7.53
CA GLY A 149 -17.82 -9.59 7.41
C GLY A 149 -16.56 -9.64 6.54
N TYR A 150 -16.53 -8.87 5.45
CA TYR A 150 -15.36 -8.71 4.61
C TYR A 150 -14.21 -8.10 5.42
N ILE A 151 -14.36 -6.92 6.05
CA ILE A 151 -13.28 -6.32 6.86
C ILE A 151 -12.72 -7.30 7.91
N MET A 152 -13.58 -8.07 8.59
CA MET A 152 -13.14 -9.12 9.53
C MET A 152 -12.33 -10.22 8.86
N ALA A 153 -12.79 -10.72 7.72
CA ALA A 153 -12.06 -11.72 6.93
C ALA A 153 -10.70 -11.18 6.45
N GLY A 154 -10.63 -9.92 6.02
CA GLY A 154 -9.40 -9.27 5.59
C GLY A 154 -8.36 -9.18 6.70
N MET A 155 -8.76 -8.80 7.92
CA MET A 155 -7.86 -8.79 9.08
C MET A 155 -7.36 -10.19 9.44
N ALA A 156 -8.23 -11.20 9.37
CA ALA A 156 -7.86 -12.60 9.60
C ALA A 156 -6.88 -13.11 8.54
N LEU A 157 -7.09 -12.76 7.27
CA LEU A 157 -6.20 -13.08 6.16
C LEU A 157 -4.82 -12.44 6.38
N THR A 158 -4.77 -11.17 6.79
CA THR A 158 -3.51 -10.48 7.09
C THR A 158 -2.76 -11.15 8.24
N ALA A 159 -3.46 -11.54 9.31
CA ALA A 159 -2.86 -12.29 10.41
C ALA A 159 -2.31 -13.66 9.95
N MET A 160 -3.07 -14.40 9.13
CA MET A 160 -2.60 -15.67 8.57
C MET A 160 -1.36 -15.47 7.70
N CYS A 161 -1.36 -14.45 6.83
CA CYS A 161 -0.23 -14.13 5.97
C CYS A 161 1.02 -13.77 6.78
N PHE A 162 0.86 -13.03 7.89
CA PHE A 162 1.97 -12.74 8.79
C PHE A 162 2.50 -13.99 9.49
N ASN A 163 1.64 -14.93 9.88
CA ASN A 163 2.09 -16.19 10.47
C ASN A 163 2.92 -17.00 9.47
N VAL A 164 2.44 -17.18 8.23
CA VAL A 164 3.16 -17.88 7.17
C VAL A 164 4.50 -17.21 6.86
N LEU A 165 4.48 -15.88 6.70
CA LEU A 165 5.69 -15.11 6.45
C LEU A 165 6.69 -15.22 7.60
N HIS A 166 6.20 -15.17 8.84
CA HIS A 166 7.02 -15.27 10.04
C HIS A 166 7.65 -16.66 10.18
N ASP A 167 6.89 -17.74 9.96
CA ASP A 167 7.40 -19.12 10.00
C ASP A 167 8.50 -19.34 8.96
N GLU A 168 8.30 -18.82 7.75
CA GLU A 168 9.33 -18.85 6.72
C GLU A 168 10.57 -18.06 7.15
N ILE A 169 10.41 -16.78 7.53
CA ILE A 169 11.54 -15.94 7.90
C ILE A 169 12.32 -16.59 9.05
N LEU A 170 11.63 -17.09 10.08
CA LEU A 170 12.25 -17.81 11.18
C LEU A 170 12.97 -19.08 10.72
N HIS A 171 12.38 -19.84 9.81
CA HIS A 171 13.03 -21.01 9.24
C HIS A 171 14.34 -20.64 8.52
N ARG A 172 14.33 -19.58 7.70
CA ARG A 172 15.53 -19.08 7.01
C ARG A 172 16.57 -18.52 7.98
N LEU A 173 16.15 -17.77 8.99
CA LEU A 173 17.05 -17.21 10.01
C LEU A 173 17.75 -18.32 10.82
N ARG A 174 17.02 -19.37 11.24
CA ARG A 174 17.62 -20.52 11.94
C ARG A 174 18.68 -21.19 11.08
N HIS A 175 18.39 -21.45 9.80
CA HIS A 175 19.35 -22.04 8.87
C HIS A 175 20.61 -21.18 8.72
N MET A 176 20.47 -19.87 8.60
CA MET A 176 21.63 -18.96 8.54
C MET A 176 22.45 -18.97 9.84
N VAL A 177 21.81 -19.04 11.00
CA VAL A 177 22.49 -19.11 12.30
C VAL A 177 23.26 -20.43 12.46
N GLU A 178 22.69 -21.55 12.02
CA GLU A 178 23.36 -22.86 12.02
C GLU A 178 24.66 -22.81 11.18
N MET A 179 24.57 -22.29 9.96
CA MET A 179 25.72 -22.13 9.06
C MET A 179 26.81 -21.24 9.68
N GLN A 180 26.43 -20.16 10.37
CA GLN A 180 27.38 -19.29 11.07
C GLN A 180 28.09 -20.00 12.22
N LYS A 181 27.37 -20.85 12.98
CA LYS A 181 27.99 -21.66 14.04
C LYS A 181 29.01 -22.64 13.48
N GLU A 182 28.70 -23.28 12.35
CA GLU A 182 29.61 -24.24 11.70
C GLU A 182 30.89 -23.54 11.21
N ILE A 183 30.76 -22.39 10.53
CA ILE A 183 31.91 -21.58 10.08
C ILE A 183 32.79 -21.16 11.26
N LYS A 184 32.16 -20.72 12.36
CA LYS A 184 32.89 -20.35 13.58
C LYS A 184 33.66 -21.56 14.15
N ASN A 185 33.02 -22.73 14.23
CA ASN A 185 33.65 -23.94 14.76
C ASN A 185 34.84 -24.40 13.89
N HIS A 186 34.69 -24.37 12.56
CA HIS A 186 35.77 -24.67 11.62
C HIS A 186 36.95 -23.71 11.74
N THR A 187 36.67 -22.42 11.99
CA THR A 187 37.71 -21.40 12.17
C THR A 187 38.51 -21.61 13.45
N GLU A 188 37.83 -21.93 14.56
CA GLU A 188 38.48 -22.22 15.85
C GLU A 188 39.38 -23.47 15.75
N HIS A 189 38.89 -24.53 15.08
CA HIS A 189 39.68 -25.75 14.87
C HIS A 189 40.94 -25.50 14.03
N ARG A 190 40.87 -24.64 12.99
CA ARG A 190 42.05 -24.26 12.21
C ARG A 190 43.06 -23.42 13.01
N ARG A 191 42.61 -22.60 13.96
CA ARG A 191 43.53 -21.88 14.86
C ARG A 191 44.29 -22.83 15.78
N PHE A 192 43.62 -23.86 16.30
CA PHE A 192 44.26 -24.85 17.17
C PHE A 192 45.34 -25.68 16.46
N LEU A 193 45.16 -25.98 15.17
CA LEU A 193 46.18 -26.70 14.38
C LEU A 193 47.38 -25.83 13.97
N ALA A 194 47.27 -24.50 14.09
CA ALA A 194 48.32 -23.55 13.69
C ALA A 194 49.20 -23.07 14.87
N SER A 195 48.88 -23.48 16.10
CA SER A 195 49.62 -23.20 17.34
C SER A 195 50.38 -24.43 17.81
#